data_AF-A0A956LPP0-F1
#
_entry.id   AF-A0A956LPP0-F1
#
_cell.length_a   1.000
_cell.length_b   1.000
_cell.length_c   1.000
_cell.angle_alpha   90.00
_cell.angle_beta   90.00
_cell.angle_gamma   90.00
#
_symmetry.space_group_name_H-M   'P 1'
#
loop_
_entity.id
_entity.type
_entity.pdbx_description
1 polymer ?
#
loop_
_entity_poly.entity_id
_entity_poly.type
_entity_poly.pdbx_seq_one_letter_code
_entity_poly.pdbx_strand_id
1 'polypeptide(L)'
;MSAPTGTPRRWLALASALGCAALGCWLVLMFGSQAGWAATGLGLCLASLPVPVYVALVLWIDRFEAEPTRLLAWAFFLSATAAAAGSALANTAVDLAFADDPDTRWLVLAAGATIEEVAKGCVLIGLWARRPDEFDGVIDGVVYAGVVGLGFAMTENIRYYGFASAGGIPDSLRLFVLRGCLAPFAHPLFSGITGVALGYAVAHRARGWLLAVLGVLAASTLHAVWNIAAAAGAFLRVYLYVMVPVFVAGLGLVALAIRREGQLVAEQLAAEVERGGLTREELVALATLSGRLRTSWAALRQDGVRGWSAARQRQQAAGELAFLRARRRPGISDAVVAAREREYQAQLASRPAAR
;
A
#
# COMPACT_ATOMS: atom_id res chain seq x y z
N MET A 1 0.35 -9.98 41.38
CA MET A 1 1.26 -9.00 40.75
C MET A 1 1.43 -9.39 39.28
N SER A 2 0.64 -8.79 38.40
CA SER A 2 0.72 -8.98 36.96
C SER A 2 1.92 -8.21 36.40
N ALA A 3 2.84 -8.90 35.73
CA ALA A 3 3.93 -8.26 35.02
C ALA A 3 3.39 -7.32 33.93
N PRO A 4 3.98 -6.13 33.72
CA PRO A 4 3.56 -5.22 32.66
C PRO A 4 3.97 -5.81 31.30
N THR A 5 3.03 -6.41 30.59
CA THR A 5 3.21 -7.06 29.27
C THR A 5 3.42 -6.06 28.10
N GLY A 6 3.80 -4.80 28.38
CA GLY A 6 3.82 -3.71 27.41
C GLY A 6 5.20 -3.23 26.92
N THR A 7 6.31 -3.69 27.51
CA THR A 7 7.64 -3.09 27.29
C THR A 7 8.36 -3.53 26.00
N PRO A 8 8.43 -4.81 25.59
CA PRO A 8 9.28 -5.21 24.47
C PRO A 8 8.78 -4.70 23.11
N ARG A 9 7.45 -4.64 22.90
CA ARG A 9 6.86 -4.13 21.66
C ARG A 9 7.12 -2.65 21.41
N ARG A 10 7.17 -1.83 22.47
CA ARG A 10 7.45 -0.39 22.37
C ARG A 10 8.91 -0.13 21.99
N TRP A 11 9.84 -0.89 22.57
CA TRP A 11 11.26 -0.80 22.22
C TRP A 11 11.55 -1.24 20.78
N LEU A 12 10.89 -2.30 20.30
CA LEU A 12 11.01 -2.72 18.90
C LEU A 12 10.47 -1.67 17.93
N ALA A 13 9.32 -1.07 18.23
CA ALA A 13 8.76 0.01 17.41
C ALA A 13 9.69 1.24 17.37
N LEU A 14 10.23 1.64 18.53
CA LEU A 14 11.18 2.74 18.63
C LEU A 14 12.49 2.45 17.88
N ALA A 15 13.07 1.27 18.07
CA ALA A 15 14.28 0.85 17.37
C ALA A 15 14.07 0.83 15.85
N SER A 16 12.92 0.34 15.39
CA SER A 16 12.58 0.36 13.97
C SER A 16 12.42 1.78 13.43
N ALA A 17 11.78 2.69 14.18
CA ALA A 17 11.64 4.08 13.79
C ALA A 17 13.00 4.81 13.72
N LEU A 18 13.86 4.60 14.72
CA LEU A 18 15.23 5.13 14.73
C LEU A 18 16.07 4.56 13.57
N GLY A 19 15.93 3.27 13.28
CA GLY A 19 16.57 2.64 12.13
C GLY A 19 16.14 3.25 10.80
N CYS A 20 14.83 3.48 10.61
CA CYS A 20 14.32 4.16 9.42
C CYS A 20 14.85 5.59 9.32
N ALA A 21 14.86 6.34 10.43
CA ALA A 21 15.40 7.70 10.46
C ALA A 21 16.90 7.74 10.10
N ALA A 22 17.70 6.84 10.66
CA ALA A 22 19.13 6.74 10.37
C ALA A 22 19.39 6.40 8.89
N LEU A 23 18.66 5.43 8.34
CA LEU A 23 18.76 5.04 6.92
C LEU A 23 18.28 6.15 5.98
N GLY A 24 17.22 6.88 6.36
CA GLY A 24 16.75 8.06 5.63
C GLY A 24 17.79 9.18 5.61
N CYS A 25 18.40 9.48 6.76
CA CYS A 25 19.52 10.43 6.82
C CYS A 25 20.69 9.97 5.95
N TRP A 26 21.06 8.70 6.01
CA TRP A 26 22.13 8.14 5.18
C TRP A 26 21.82 8.28 3.68
N LEU A 27 20.59 8.00 3.24
CA LEU A 27 20.17 8.19 1.84
C LEU A 27 20.28 9.65 1.40
N VAL A 28 19.83 10.60 2.22
CA VAL A 28 19.95 12.04 1.92
C VAL A 28 21.41 12.48 1.86
N LEU A 29 22.27 11.98 2.77
CA LEU A 29 23.71 12.25 2.74
C LEU A 29 24.37 11.67 1.49
N MET A 30 24.00 10.44 1.12
CA MET A 30 24.47 9.76 -0.09
C MET A 30 24.05 10.51 -1.36
N PHE A 31 22.80 10.97 -1.46
CA PHE A 31 22.34 11.72 -2.63
C PHE A 31 22.97 13.11 -2.68
N GLY A 32 23.10 13.78 -1.53
CA GLY A 32 23.74 15.08 -1.42
C GLY A 32 25.21 15.06 -1.81
N SER A 33 25.94 13.99 -1.49
CA SER A 33 27.34 13.83 -1.91
C SER A 33 27.50 13.51 -3.40
N GLN A 34 26.50 12.90 -4.04
CA GLN A 34 26.55 12.53 -5.46
C GLN A 34 26.01 13.60 -6.40
N ALA A 35 24.86 14.20 -6.08
CA ALA A 35 24.16 15.17 -6.93
C ALA A 35 24.30 16.62 -6.43
N GLY A 36 24.77 16.83 -5.21
CA GLY A 36 24.80 18.13 -4.53
C GLY A 36 23.57 18.38 -3.65
N TRP A 37 23.76 19.20 -2.61
CA TRP A 37 22.72 19.46 -1.60
C TRP A 37 21.51 20.22 -2.15
N ALA A 38 21.73 21.20 -3.03
CA ALA A 38 20.65 21.95 -3.67
C ALA A 38 19.80 21.06 -4.59
N ALA A 39 20.46 20.22 -5.40
CA ALA A 39 19.81 19.24 -6.26
C ALA A 39 18.99 18.21 -5.45
N THR A 40 19.56 17.69 -4.37
CA THR A 40 18.89 16.75 -3.46
C THR A 40 17.69 17.41 -2.77
N GLY A 41 17.81 18.68 -2.36
CA GLY A 41 16.70 19.46 -1.81
C GLY A 41 15.57 19.65 -2.81
N LEU A 42 15.89 20.00 -4.07
CA LEU A 42 14.90 20.08 -5.15
C LEU A 42 14.19 18.73 -5.37
N GLY A 43 14.98 17.65 -5.43
CA GLY A 43 14.44 16.30 -5.59
C GLY A 43 13.51 15.90 -4.44
N LEU A 44 13.87 16.22 -3.20
CA LEU A 44 13.04 15.98 -2.01
C LEU A 44 11.71 16.73 -2.11
N CYS A 45 11.73 18.01 -2.48
CA CYS A 45 10.52 18.80 -2.67
C CYS A 45 9.62 18.17 -3.73
N LEU A 46 10.14 17.94 -4.94
CA LEU A 46 9.38 17.40 -6.06
C LEU A 46 8.84 15.99 -5.79
N ALA A 47 9.63 15.11 -5.18
CA ALA A 47 9.22 13.74 -4.88
C ALA A 47 8.16 13.66 -3.78
N SER A 48 8.15 14.60 -2.83
CA SER A 48 7.21 14.60 -1.71
C SER A 48 5.83 15.17 -2.08
N LEU A 49 5.78 16.11 -3.03
CA LEU A 49 4.54 16.80 -3.42
C LEU A 49 3.37 15.87 -3.77
N PRO A 50 3.52 14.81 -4.59
CA PRO A 50 2.40 13.98 -4.99
C PRO A 50 2.07 12.85 -4.00
N VAL A 51 2.96 12.55 -3.04
CA VAL A 51 2.80 11.43 -2.10
C VAL A 51 1.47 11.49 -1.32
N PRO A 52 1.06 12.63 -0.73
CA PRO A 52 -0.22 12.70 -0.01
C PRO A 52 -1.42 12.34 -0.87
N VAL A 53 -1.41 12.73 -2.15
CA VAL A 53 -2.50 12.43 -3.10
C VAL A 53 -2.54 10.91 -3.36
N TYR A 54 -1.40 10.29 -3.65
CA TYR A 54 -1.36 8.85 -3.95
C TYR A 54 -1.62 7.97 -2.74
N VAL A 55 -1.12 8.35 -1.56
CA VAL A 55 -1.47 7.67 -0.31
C VAL A 55 -2.98 7.79 -0.06
N ALA A 56 -3.59 8.95 -0.28
CA ALA A 56 -5.04 9.11 -0.16
C ALA A 56 -5.83 8.23 -1.15
N LEU A 57 -5.33 8.02 -2.38
CA LEU A 57 -5.93 7.10 -3.34
C LEU A 57 -5.84 5.65 -2.89
N VAL A 58 -4.69 5.22 -2.34
CA VAL A 58 -4.54 3.86 -1.79
C VAL A 58 -5.45 3.64 -0.59
N LEU A 59 -5.50 4.60 0.34
CA LEU A 59 -6.42 4.57 1.49
C LEU A 59 -7.90 4.65 1.09
N TRP A 60 -8.22 5.06 -0.13
CA TRP A 60 -9.59 5.10 -0.63
C TRP A 60 -10.07 3.71 -1.09
N ILE A 61 -9.16 2.83 -1.50
CA ILE A 61 -9.45 1.46 -1.92
C ILE A 61 -9.98 0.64 -0.73
N ASP A 62 -9.37 0.84 0.44
CA ASP A 62 -9.67 0.09 1.65
C ASP A 62 -10.71 0.80 2.55
N ARG A 63 -11.99 0.57 2.24
CA ARG A 63 -13.13 1.21 2.93
C ARG A 63 -14.03 0.25 3.72
N PHE A 64 -13.86 -1.04 3.54
CA PHE A 64 -14.65 -2.05 4.25
C PHE A 64 -13.99 -2.44 5.58
N GLU A 65 -12.65 -2.56 5.61
CA GLU A 65 -11.86 -2.93 6.80
C GLU A 65 -10.58 -2.10 6.86
N ALA A 66 -10.71 -0.83 7.27
CA ALA A 66 -9.61 0.12 7.19
C ALA A 66 -8.36 -0.33 7.98
N GLU A 67 -7.26 -0.53 7.26
CA GLU A 67 -5.97 -0.96 7.79
C GLU A 67 -5.40 0.02 8.83
N PRO A 68 -4.67 -0.46 9.85
CA PRO A 68 -4.09 0.41 10.86
C PRO A 68 -3.12 1.42 10.23
N THR A 69 -3.48 2.70 10.28
CA THR A 69 -2.66 3.80 9.72
C THR A 69 -1.21 3.80 10.17
N ARG A 70 -0.94 3.36 11.42
CA ARG A 70 0.42 3.20 11.95
C ARG A 70 1.21 2.11 11.23
N LEU A 71 0.56 1.00 10.87
CA LEU A 71 1.18 -0.09 10.15
C LEU A 71 1.44 0.30 8.68
N LEU A 72 0.51 1.02 8.05
CA LEU A 72 0.70 1.60 6.72
C LEU A 72 1.86 2.60 6.70
N ALA A 73 1.91 3.52 7.67
CA ALA A 73 3.02 4.47 7.80
C ALA A 73 4.36 3.74 8.03
N TRP A 74 4.37 2.71 8.88
CA TRP A 74 5.55 1.89 9.09
C TRP A 74 6.00 1.19 7.80
N ALA A 75 5.09 0.58 7.05
CA ALA A 75 5.40 -0.07 5.77
C ALA A 75 5.93 0.92 4.72
N PHE A 76 5.33 2.12 4.64
CA PHE A 76 5.79 3.21 3.81
C PHE A 76 7.24 3.57 4.12
N PHE A 77 7.53 3.93 5.38
CA PHE A 77 8.85 4.41 5.77
C PHE A 77 9.90 3.30 5.74
N LEU A 78 9.53 2.06 6.08
CA LEU A 78 10.45 0.93 5.97
C LEU A 78 10.86 0.68 4.51
N SER A 79 9.93 0.80 3.56
CA SER A 79 10.24 0.70 2.13
C SER A 79 11.05 1.89 1.62
N ALA A 80 10.62 3.11 1.96
CA ALA A 80 11.30 4.35 1.58
C ALA A 80 12.73 4.44 2.10
N THR A 81 13.05 3.77 3.21
CA THR A 81 14.37 3.84 3.83
C THR A 81 15.14 2.54 3.71
N ALA A 82 14.75 1.47 4.41
CA ALA A 82 15.50 0.23 4.44
C ALA A 82 15.51 -0.51 3.10
N ALA A 83 14.37 -0.65 2.43
CA ALA A 83 14.33 -1.31 1.12
C ALA A 83 15.09 -0.48 0.07
N ALA A 84 14.89 0.84 0.05
CA ALA A 84 15.59 1.74 -0.88
C ALA A 84 17.11 1.78 -0.63
N ALA A 85 17.56 1.85 0.64
CA ALA A 85 18.98 1.84 0.99
C ALA A 85 19.65 0.50 0.66
N GLY A 86 19.00 -0.62 0.99
CA GLY A 86 19.48 -1.95 0.63
C GLY A 86 19.59 -2.12 -0.88
N SER A 87 18.58 -1.63 -1.63
CA SER A 87 18.60 -1.66 -3.09
C SER A 87 19.70 -0.79 -3.68
N ALA A 88 19.91 0.42 -3.15
CA ALA A 88 20.97 1.32 -3.59
C ALA A 88 22.37 0.72 -3.41
N LEU A 89 22.62 0.06 -2.26
CA LEU A 89 23.88 -0.64 -2.00
C LEU A 89 24.08 -1.82 -2.96
N ALA A 90 23.07 -2.67 -3.12
CA ALA A 90 23.13 -3.83 -4.01
C ALA A 90 23.30 -3.43 -5.48
N ASN A 91 22.58 -2.41 -5.94
CA ASN A 91 22.71 -1.88 -7.30
C ASN A 91 24.10 -1.29 -7.54
N THR A 92 24.67 -0.58 -6.57
CA THR A 92 26.05 -0.07 -6.67
C THR A 92 27.05 -1.21 -6.88
N ALA A 93 26.88 -2.34 -6.21
CA ALA A 93 27.75 -3.51 -6.40
C ALA A 93 27.59 -4.14 -7.80
N VAL A 94 26.36 -4.21 -8.31
CA VAL A 94 26.09 -4.68 -9.69
C VAL A 94 26.71 -3.72 -10.71
N ASP A 95 26.53 -2.42 -10.54
CA ASP A 95 27.09 -1.41 -11.42
C ASP A 95 28.63 -1.52 -11.47
N LEU A 96 29.31 -1.63 -10.32
CA LEU A 96 30.76 -1.78 -10.27
C LEU A 96 31.28 -3.05 -10.96
N ALA A 97 30.47 -4.10 -11.04
CA ALA A 97 30.86 -5.37 -11.65
C ALA A 97 30.58 -5.43 -13.16
N PHE A 98 29.57 -4.70 -13.65
CA PHE A 98 29.02 -4.91 -15.00
C PHE A 98 28.68 -3.64 -15.80
N ALA A 99 28.88 -2.42 -15.26
CA ALA A 99 28.42 -1.19 -15.92
C ALA A 99 29.29 -0.75 -17.12
N ASP A 100 30.57 -1.13 -17.15
CA ASP A 100 31.51 -0.68 -18.19
C ASP A 100 31.37 -1.45 -19.51
N ASP A 101 30.62 -2.56 -19.52
CA ASP A 101 30.36 -3.35 -20.72
C ASP A 101 28.97 -3.00 -21.32
N PRO A 102 28.91 -2.40 -22.52
CA PRO A 102 27.65 -2.09 -23.19
C PRO A 102 26.76 -3.32 -23.43
N ASP A 103 27.35 -4.51 -23.63
CA ASP A 103 26.62 -5.74 -23.92
C ASP A 103 25.90 -6.28 -22.67
N THR A 104 26.32 -5.88 -21.46
CA THR A 104 25.69 -6.23 -20.18
C THR A 104 24.75 -5.15 -19.65
N ARG A 105 24.54 -4.04 -20.36
CA ARG A 105 23.66 -2.95 -19.89
C ARG A 105 22.23 -3.41 -19.60
N TRP A 106 21.68 -4.31 -20.41
CA TRP A 106 20.33 -4.87 -20.19
C TRP A 106 20.27 -5.71 -18.90
N LEU A 107 21.36 -6.42 -18.57
CA LEU A 107 21.48 -7.22 -17.36
C LEU A 107 21.49 -6.32 -16.12
N VAL A 108 22.24 -5.22 -16.16
CA VAL A 108 22.25 -4.22 -15.07
C VAL A 108 20.86 -3.65 -14.83
N LEU A 109 20.12 -3.30 -15.89
CA LEU A 109 18.76 -2.77 -15.78
C LEU A 109 17.77 -3.79 -15.23
N ALA A 110 17.88 -5.07 -15.64
CA ALA A 110 17.05 -6.15 -15.15
C ALA A 110 17.38 -6.52 -13.69
N ALA A 111 18.67 -6.56 -13.35
CA ALA A 111 19.15 -6.81 -11.99
C ALA A 111 18.69 -5.69 -11.05
N GLY A 112 18.80 -4.42 -11.47
CA GLY A 112 18.28 -3.28 -10.72
C GLY A 112 16.80 -3.43 -10.38
N ALA A 113 15.97 -3.65 -11.39
CA ALA A 113 14.53 -3.89 -11.17
C ALA A 113 14.26 -5.07 -10.22
N THR A 114 15.02 -6.15 -10.37
CA THR A 114 14.88 -7.36 -9.54
C THR A 114 15.25 -7.10 -8.09
N ILE A 115 16.38 -6.43 -7.85
CA ILE A 115 16.86 -6.07 -6.51
C ILE A 115 15.80 -5.23 -5.79
N GLU A 116 15.23 -4.25 -6.48
CA GLU A 116 14.23 -3.38 -5.90
C GLU A 116 12.93 -4.10 -5.56
N GLU A 117 12.40 -4.93 -6.46
CA GLU A 117 11.16 -5.68 -6.19
C GLU A 117 11.38 -6.78 -5.13
N VAL A 118 12.58 -7.37 -5.04
CA VAL A 118 12.94 -8.26 -3.91
C VAL A 118 12.97 -7.49 -2.60
N ALA A 119 13.57 -6.29 -2.57
CA ALA A 119 13.64 -5.49 -1.35
C ALA A 119 12.23 -5.05 -0.86
N LYS A 120 11.36 -4.60 -1.77
CA LYS A 120 9.94 -4.31 -1.48
C LYS A 120 9.19 -5.58 -1.08
N GLY A 121 9.44 -6.69 -1.78
CA GLY A 121 8.88 -8.01 -1.49
C GLY A 121 9.21 -8.49 -0.09
N CYS A 122 10.44 -8.27 0.40
CA CYS A 122 10.82 -8.59 1.78
C CYS A 122 9.97 -7.84 2.83
N VAL A 123 9.62 -6.57 2.56
CA VAL A 123 8.71 -5.81 3.43
C VAL A 123 7.32 -6.45 3.43
N LEU A 124 6.76 -6.76 2.25
CA LEU A 124 5.43 -7.34 2.10
C LEU A 124 5.33 -8.75 2.67
N ILE A 125 6.31 -9.62 2.38
CA ILE A 125 6.42 -10.97 2.92
C ILE A 125 6.57 -10.92 4.45
N GLY A 126 7.35 -9.96 4.96
CA GLY A 126 7.50 -9.74 6.39
C GLY A 126 6.18 -9.36 7.08
N LEU A 127 5.37 -8.52 6.43
CA LEU A 127 4.01 -8.18 6.89
C LEU A 127 3.09 -9.40 6.84
N TRP A 128 2.99 -10.07 5.70
CA TRP A 128 2.17 -11.27 5.51
C TRP A 128 2.49 -12.37 6.54
N ALA A 129 3.78 -12.62 6.81
CA ALA A 129 4.18 -13.67 7.74
C ALA A 129 4.01 -13.29 9.23
N ARG A 130 4.16 -12.01 9.58
CA ARG A 130 4.16 -11.56 10.99
C ARG A 130 2.88 -10.89 11.45
N ARG A 131 2.03 -10.44 10.52
CA ARG A 131 0.76 -9.76 10.76
C ARG A 131 -0.40 -10.44 10.02
N PRO A 132 -0.63 -11.74 10.25
CA PRO A 132 -1.71 -12.47 9.57
C PRO A 132 -3.13 -11.95 9.95
N ASP A 133 -3.23 -11.14 11.00
CA ASP A 133 -4.47 -10.47 11.43
C ASP A 133 -4.80 -9.20 10.62
N GLU A 134 -3.81 -8.64 9.92
CA GLU A 134 -3.86 -7.38 9.15
C GLU A 134 -3.50 -7.64 7.67
N PHE A 135 -3.35 -8.90 7.27
CA PHE A 135 -2.98 -9.29 5.91
C PHE A 135 -3.69 -10.60 5.62
N ASP A 136 -4.99 -10.50 5.34
CA ASP A 136 -5.88 -11.65 5.21
C ASP A 136 -6.64 -11.71 3.87
N GLY A 137 -6.47 -10.71 3.02
CA GLY A 137 -7.10 -10.62 1.71
C GLY A 137 -6.23 -10.04 0.61
N VAL A 138 -6.81 -10.04 -0.60
CA VAL A 138 -6.21 -9.43 -1.79
C VAL A 138 -6.24 -7.91 -1.71
N ILE A 139 -7.26 -7.31 -1.09
CA ILE A 139 -7.33 -5.86 -0.90
C ILE A 139 -6.20 -5.38 0.00
N ASP A 140 -6.01 -5.99 1.17
CA ASP A 140 -4.91 -5.66 2.10
C ASP A 140 -3.57 -5.80 1.39
N GLY A 141 -3.39 -6.90 0.64
CA GLY A 141 -2.18 -7.13 -0.15
C GLY A 141 -1.89 -6.01 -1.15
N VAL A 142 -2.92 -5.54 -1.87
CA VAL A 142 -2.81 -4.41 -2.80
C VAL A 142 -2.55 -3.09 -2.05
N VAL A 143 -3.18 -2.87 -0.91
CA VAL A 143 -3.05 -1.65 -0.10
C VAL A 143 -1.62 -1.54 0.45
N TYR A 144 -1.14 -2.58 1.15
CA TYR A 144 0.24 -2.63 1.64
C TYR A 144 1.25 -2.52 0.49
N ALA A 145 1.04 -3.25 -0.61
CA ALA A 145 1.90 -3.14 -1.78
C ALA A 145 1.91 -1.75 -2.41
N GLY A 146 0.76 -1.08 -2.47
CA GLY A 146 0.66 0.30 -2.94
C GLY A 146 1.46 1.24 -2.06
N VAL A 147 1.31 1.15 -0.73
CA VAL A 147 2.04 2.01 0.21
C VAL A 147 3.55 1.72 0.21
N VAL A 148 3.96 0.45 0.14
CA VAL A 148 5.37 0.03 0.01
C VAL A 148 5.98 0.53 -1.30
N GLY A 149 5.23 0.41 -2.41
CA GLY A 149 5.64 0.91 -3.72
C GLY A 149 5.78 2.43 -3.73
N LEU A 150 4.82 3.16 -3.16
CA LEU A 150 4.87 4.63 -3.04
C LEU A 150 6.05 5.11 -2.18
N GLY A 151 6.31 4.44 -1.05
CA GLY A 151 7.46 4.76 -0.20
C GLY A 151 8.78 4.62 -0.94
N PHE A 152 8.96 3.51 -1.65
CA PHE A 152 10.16 3.30 -2.46
C PHE A 152 10.27 4.33 -3.59
N ALA A 153 9.16 4.56 -4.32
CA ALA A 153 9.10 5.51 -5.42
C ALA A 153 9.44 6.94 -4.98
N MET A 154 9.04 7.34 -3.76
CA MET A 154 9.42 8.63 -3.19
C MET A 154 10.93 8.77 -3.16
N THR A 155 11.64 7.85 -2.49
CA THR A 155 13.10 7.90 -2.35
C THR A 155 13.82 7.82 -3.69
N GLU A 156 13.35 6.95 -4.58
CA GLU A 156 13.92 6.84 -5.92
C GLU A 156 13.76 8.16 -6.70
N ASN A 157 12.58 8.77 -6.64
CA ASN A 157 12.31 10.04 -7.31
C ASN A 157 13.14 11.21 -6.76
N ILE A 158 13.51 11.21 -5.47
CA ILE A 158 14.45 12.21 -4.91
C ILE A 158 15.75 12.17 -5.71
N ARG A 159 16.29 10.96 -5.89
CA ARG A 159 17.52 10.72 -6.65
C ARG A 159 17.34 11.19 -8.10
N TYR A 160 16.34 10.68 -8.81
CA TYR A 160 16.12 11.00 -10.23
C TYR A 160 15.94 12.50 -10.50
N TYR A 161 15.08 13.18 -9.72
CA TYR A 161 14.84 14.61 -9.91
C TYR A 161 16.05 15.46 -9.53
N GLY A 162 16.80 15.05 -8.50
CA GLY A 162 18.05 15.68 -8.13
C GLY A 162 19.10 15.58 -9.23
N PHE A 163 19.38 14.37 -9.74
CA PHE A 163 20.35 14.18 -10.82
C PHE A 163 19.96 14.91 -12.11
N ALA A 164 18.67 14.93 -12.46
CA ALA A 164 18.18 15.66 -13.63
C ALA A 164 18.47 17.17 -13.58
N SER A 165 18.65 17.74 -12.39
CA SER A 165 18.92 19.18 -12.23
C SER A 165 20.29 19.59 -12.77
N ALA A 166 21.19 18.64 -13.07
CA ALA A 166 22.44 18.89 -13.78
C ALA A 166 22.21 19.47 -15.20
N GLY A 167 21.09 19.12 -15.84
CA GLY A 167 20.61 19.74 -17.09
C GLY A 167 19.80 21.04 -16.88
N GLY A 168 19.64 21.46 -15.62
CA GLY A 168 18.82 22.58 -15.19
C GLY A 168 17.46 22.15 -14.62
N ILE A 169 16.81 23.08 -13.90
CA ILE A 169 15.48 22.87 -13.29
C ILE A 169 14.42 22.35 -14.30
N PRO A 170 14.38 22.81 -15.57
CA PRO A 170 13.40 22.30 -16.54
C PRO A 170 13.48 20.79 -16.77
N ASP A 171 14.67 20.17 -16.69
CA ASP A 171 14.83 18.73 -16.87
C ASP A 171 14.32 17.94 -15.66
N SER A 172 14.55 18.44 -14.43
CA SER A 172 13.90 17.90 -13.22
C SER A 172 12.38 17.98 -13.31
N LEU A 173 11.83 19.10 -13.81
CA LEU A 173 10.38 19.27 -13.97
C LEU A 173 9.81 18.35 -15.04
N ARG A 174 10.49 18.16 -16.18
CA ARG A 174 10.10 17.21 -17.21
C ARG A 174 10.04 15.79 -16.64
N LEU A 175 11.06 15.40 -15.88
CA LEU A 175 11.12 14.09 -15.27
C LEU A 175 10.06 13.92 -14.17
N PHE A 176 9.77 14.97 -13.40
CA PHE A 176 8.66 15.03 -12.46
C PHE A 176 7.31 14.81 -13.14
N VAL A 177 7.04 15.43 -14.27
CA VAL A 177 5.79 15.20 -15.01
C VAL A 177 5.73 13.74 -15.49
N LEU A 178 6.81 13.22 -16.06
CA LEU A 178 6.84 11.86 -16.59
C LEU A 178 6.64 10.80 -15.51
N ARG A 179 7.40 10.88 -14.42
CA ARG A 179 7.41 9.87 -13.35
C ARG A 179 6.34 10.14 -12.31
N GLY A 180 6.21 11.40 -11.89
CA GLY A 180 5.34 11.84 -10.82
C GLY A 180 3.90 12.10 -11.23
N CYS A 181 3.58 12.33 -12.51
CA CYS A 181 2.21 12.58 -12.99
C CYS A 181 1.72 11.54 -14.00
N LEU A 182 2.54 11.15 -14.99
CA LEU A 182 2.13 10.21 -16.03
C LEU A 182 2.33 8.73 -15.63
N ALA A 183 3.39 8.41 -14.89
CA ALA A 183 3.69 7.06 -14.42
C ALA A 183 3.71 6.87 -12.88
N PRO A 184 2.88 7.58 -12.08
CA PRO A 184 2.94 7.47 -10.62
C PRO A 184 2.52 6.09 -10.10
N PHE A 185 1.79 5.34 -10.93
CA PHE A 185 1.30 4.01 -10.61
C PHE A 185 2.34 2.91 -10.84
N ALA A 186 3.51 3.19 -11.42
CA ALA A 186 4.46 2.15 -11.81
C ALA A 186 4.92 1.28 -10.62
N HIS A 187 5.50 1.87 -9.57
CA HIS A 187 5.91 1.09 -8.39
C HIS A 187 4.73 0.43 -7.66
N PRO A 188 3.58 1.12 -7.43
CA PRO A 188 2.39 0.45 -6.92
C PRO A 188 1.91 -0.72 -7.77
N LEU A 189 2.05 -0.65 -9.09
CA LEU A 189 1.67 -1.72 -10.01
C LEU A 189 2.60 -2.93 -9.87
N PHE A 190 3.92 -2.71 -9.89
CA PHE A 190 4.90 -3.80 -9.77
C PHE A 190 4.78 -4.50 -8.43
N SER A 191 4.87 -3.74 -7.33
CA SER A 191 4.73 -4.31 -5.99
C SER A 191 3.32 -4.87 -5.75
N GLY A 192 2.30 -4.30 -6.41
CA GLY A 192 0.92 -4.79 -6.40
C GLY A 192 0.79 -6.23 -6.89
N ILE A 193 1.62 -6.68 -7.84
CA ILE A 193 1.65 -8.08 -8.28
C ILE A 193 2.04 -9.00 -7.11
N THR A 194 3.08 -8.62 -6.36
CA THR A 194 3.47 -9.33 -5.12
C THR A 194 2.37 -9.28 -4.08
N GLY A 195 1.74 -8.12 -3.89
CA GLY A 195 0.61 -7.92 -2.96
C GLY A 195 -0.57 -8.85 -3.27
N VAL A 196 -1.00 -8.91 -4.54
CA VAL A 196 -2.06 -9.82 -4.99
C VAL A 196 -1.67 -11.27 -4.73
N ALA A 197 -0.44 -11.68 -5.10
CA ALA A 197 0.02 -13.05 -4.89
C ALA A 197 0.00 -13.46 -3.40
N LEU A 198 0.42 -12.56 -2.50
CA LEU A 198 0.36 -12.76 -1.06
C LEU A 198 -1.08 -12.79 -0.53
N GLY A 199 -1.97 -11.94 -1.07
CA GLY A 199 -3.40 -11.98 -0.71
C GLY A 199 -4.05 -13.32 -1.08
N TYR A 200 -3.74 -13.86 -2.26
CA TYR A 200 -4.15 -15.22 -2.63
C TYR A 200 -3.48 -16.30 -1.77
N ALA A 201 -2.25 -16.07 -1.31
CA ALA A 201 -1.52 -17.00 -0.44
C ALA A 201 -2.19 -17.20 0.92
N VAL A 202 -2.96 -16.22 1.43
CA VAL A 202 -3.72 -16.35 2.67
C VAL A 202 -4.70 -17.53 2.59
N ALA A 203 -5.42 -17.66 1.46
CA ALA A 203 -6.36 -18.75 1.23
C ALA A 203 -5.67 -20.09 0.88
N HIS A 204 -4.38 -20.06 0.49
CA HIS A 204 -3.63 -21.22 0.00
C HIS A 204 -2.37 -21.49 0.83
N ARG A 205 -2.51 -21.56 2.16
CA ARG A 205 -1.37 -21.60 3.11
C ARG A 205 -0.29 -22.63 2.78
N ALA A 206 -0.66 -23.83 2.31
CA ALA A 206 0.29 -24.87 1.93
C ALA A 206 1.24 -24.47 0.78
N ARG A 207 0.81 -23.56 -0.09
CA ARG A 207 1.59 -23.05 -1.24
C ARG A 207 1.92 -21.57 -1.10
N GLY A 208 1.70 -20.97 0.08
CA GLY A 208 1.79 -19.53 0.25
C GLY A 208 3.17 -18.95 -0.08
N TRP A 209 4.23 -19.65 0.32
CA TRP A 209 5.61 -19.28 -0.01
C TRP A 209 5.92 -19.35 -1.51
N LEU A 210 5.40 -20.35 -2.21
CA LEU A 210 5.55 -20.44 -3.66
C LEU A 210 4.88 -19.25 -4.35
N LEU A 211 3.66 -18.90 -3.92
CA LEU A 211 2.93 -17.74 -4.46
C LEU A 211 3.68 -16.43 -4.18
N ALA A 212 4.25 -16.27 -2.98
CA ALA A 212 5.07 -15.11 -2.64
C ALA A 212 6.26 -14.94 -3.60
N VAL A 213 7.02 -16.03 -3.84
CA VAL A 213 8.17 -16.02 -4.74
C VAL A 213 7.74 -15.73 -6.18
N LEU A 214 6.68 -16.37 -6.67
CA LEU A 214 6.16 -16.13 -8.02
C LEU A 214 5.67 -14.68 -8.19
N GLY A 215 5.05 -14.10 -7.17
CA GLY A 215 4.64 -12.70 -7.17
C GLY A 215 5.82 -11.75 -7.31
N VAL A 216 6.88 -11.96 -6.51
CA VAL A 216 8.12 -11.16 -6.61
C VAL A 216 8.77 -11.33 -7.98
N LEU A 217 8.88 -12.55 -8.50
CA LEU A 217 9.49 -12.79 -9.82
C LEU A 217 8.69 -12.12 -10.95
N ALA A 218 7.36 -12.17 -10.89
CA ALA A 218 6.50 -11.51 -11.86
C ALA A 218 6.61 -9.97 -11.78
N ALA A 219 6.64 -9.42 -10.56
CA ALA A 219 6.89 -8.00 -10.31
C ALA A 219 8.25 -7.56 -10.89
N SER A 220 9.32 -8.29 -10.55
CA SER A 220 10.68 -8.04 -11.05
C SER A 220 10.74 -8.08 -12.58
N THR A 221 10.04 -9.04 -13.21
CA THR A 221 10.02 -9.16 -14.67
C THR A 221 9.34 -7.96 -15.31
N LEU A 222 8.17 -7.55 -14.81
CA LEU A 222 7.46 -6.40 -15.36
C LEU A 222 8.26 -5.10 -15.18
N HIS A 223 8.90 -4.93 -14.03
CA HIS A 223 9.75 -3.79 -13.75
C HIS A 223 11.03 -3.81 -14.62
N ALA A 224 11.65 -4.97 -14.83
CA ALA A 224 12.80 -5.08 -15.74
C ALA A 224 12.43 -4.69 -17.18
N VAL A 225 11.26 -5.13 -17.66
CA VAL A 225 10.72 -4.73 -18.97
C VAL A 225 10.53 -3.22 -19.05
N TRP A 226 10.03 -2.57 -17.99
CA TRP A 226 9.91 -1.12 -17.92
C TRP A 226 11.27 -0.41 -18.05
N ASN A 227 12.26 -0.83 -17.27
CA ASN A 227 13.60 -0.21 -17.26
C ASN A 227 14.32 -0.39 -18.59
N ILE A 228 14.30 -1.61 -19.14
CA ILE A 228 14.90 -1.91 -20.44
C ILE A 228 14.22 -1.11 -21.56
N ALA A 229 12.89 -1.00 -21.54
CA ALA A 229 12.15 -0.24 -22.54
C ALA A 229 12.45 1.27 -22.48
N ALA A 230 12.61 1.82 -21.27
CA ALA A 230 13.02 3.20 -21.08
C ALA A 230 14.41 3.46 -21.68
N ALA A 231 15.37 2.57 -21.42
CA ALA A 231 16.72 2.69 -21.96
C ALA A 231 16.79 2.47 -23.48
N ALA A 232 15.94 1.61 -24.04
CA ALA A 232 15.91 1.28 -25.46
C ALA A 232 15.07 2.27 -26.32
N GLY A 233 14.58 3.38 -25.75
CA GLY A 233 13.71 4.33 -26.45
C GLY A 233 12.33 3.76 -26.82
N ALA A 234 11.93 2.63 -26.22
CA ALA A 234 10.66 1.97 -26.41
C ALA A 234 9.62 2.31 -25.33
N PHE A 235 9.94 3.26 -24.45
CA PHE A 235 9.13 3.68 -23.29
C PHE A 235 7.64 3.83 -23.63
N LEU A 236 7.30 4.66 -24.63
CA LEU A 236 5.91 4.96 -24.96
C LEU A 236 5.14 3.72 -25.43
N ARG A 237 5.77 2.83 -26.20
CA ARG A 237 5.15 1.58 -26.66
C ARG A 237 4.86 0.65 -25.48
N VAL A 238 5.84 0.44 -24.60
CA VAL A 238 5.66 -0.43 -23.43
C VAL A 238 4.68 0.19 -22.43
N TYR A 239 4.71 1.51 -22.24
CA TYR A 239 3.74 2.22 -21.41
C TYR A 239 2.31 1.98 -21.88
N LEU A 240 2.02 2.22 -23.18
CA LEU A 240 0.66 2.13 -23.71
C LEU A 240 0.17 0.69 -23.89
N TYR A 241 1.02 -0.24 -24.36
CA TYR A 241 0.60 -1.60 -24.72
C TYR A 241 0.82 -2.63 -23.63
N VAL A 242 1.60 -2.31 -22.59
CA VAL A 242 1.86 -3.23 -21.47
C VAL A 242 1.40 -2.61 -20.15
N MET A 243 1.95 -1.46 -19.77
CA MET A 243 1.73 -0.91 -18.42
C MET A 243 0.30 -0.45 -18.19
N VAL A 244 -0.29 0.31 -19.13
CA VAL A 244 -1.68 0.77 -19.02
C VAL A 244 -2.66 -0.43 -18.98
N PRO A 245 -2.56 -1.44 -19.88
CA PRO A 245 -3.40 -2.62 -19.80
C PRO A 245 -3.26 -3.41 -18.49
N VAL A 246 -2.02 -3.62 -18.01
CA VAL A 246 -1.79 -4.33 -16.74
C VAL A 246 -2.33 -3.52 -15.56
N PHE A 247 -2.19 -2.19 -15.58
CA PHE A 247 -2.78 -1.30 -14.57
C PHE A 247 -4.31 -1.37 -14.57
N VAL A 248 -4.95 -1.30 -15.75
CA VAL A 248 -6.40 -1.42 -15.90
C VAL A 248 -6.90 -2.79 -15.43
N ALA A 249 -6.18 -3.86 -15.76
CA ALA A 249 -6.49 -5.21 -15.26
C ALA A 249 -6.39 -5.28 -13.72
N GLY A 250 -5.36 -4.66 -13.14
CA GLY A 250 -5.20 -4.52 -11.69
C GLY A 250 -6.38 -3.77 -11.05
N LEU A 251 -6.81 -2.64 -11.62
CA LEU A 251 -8.00 -1.91 -11.16
C LEU A 251 -9.27 -2.76 -11.25
N GLY A 252 -9.42 -3.55 -12.31
CA GLY A 252 -10.54 -4.49 -12.46
C GLY A 252 -10.54 -5.57 -11.37
N LEU A 253 -9.37 -6.12 -11.04
CA LEU A 253 -9.21 -7.10 -9.96
C LEU A 253 -9.54 -6.49 -8.59
N VAL A 254 -9.05 -5.28 -8.31
CA VAL A 254 -9.39 -4.53 -7.09
C VAL A 254 -10.90 -4.28 -7.03
N ALA A 255 -11.52 -3.82 -8.12
CA ALA A 255 -12.96 -3.57 -8.16
C ALA A 255 -13.78 -4.86 -7.92
N LEU A 256 -13.34 -6.01 -8.43
CA LEU A 256 -13.96 -7.31 -8.16
C LEU A 256 -13.81 -7.71 -6.69
N ALA A 257 -12.63 -7.54 -6.11
CA ALA A 257 -12.37 -7.87 -4.71
C ALA A 257 -13.22 -6.99 -3.76
N ILE A 258 -13.28 -5.68 -4.01
CA ILE A 258 -14.16 -4.75 -3.27
C ILE A 258 -15.64 -5.16 -3.39
N ARG A 259 -16.09 -5.59 -4.57
CA ARG A 259 -17.47 -6.08 -4.74
C ARG A 259 -17.75 -7.33 -3.92
N ARG A 260 -16.80 -8.25 -3.83
CA ARG A 260 -16.92 -9.48 -3.01
C ARG A 260 -16.98 -9.15 -1.53
N GLU A 261 -16.16 -8.22 -1.04
CA GLU A 261 -16.24 -7.74 0.35
C GLU A 261 -17.59 -7.08 0.64
N GLY A 262 -18.10 -6.27 -0.28
CA GLY A 262 -19.44 -5.69 -0.17
C GLY A 262 -20.55 -6.74 -0.08
N GLN A 263 -20.46 -7.82 -0.87
CA GLN A 263 -21.38 -8.96 -0.80
C GLN A 263 -21.29 -9.68 0.55
N LEU A 264 -20.07 -9.93 1.04
CA LEU A 264 -19.84 -10.51 2.36
C LEU A 264 -20.46 -9.65 3.47
N VAL A 265 -20.29 -8.32 3.41
CA VAL A 265 -20.93 -7.40 4.35
C VAL A 265 -22.45 -7.48 4.27
N ALA A 266 -23.03 -7.56 3.07
CA ALA A 266 -24.48 -7.71 2.90
C ALA A 266 -24.99 -9.03 3.51
N GLU A 267 -24.30 -10.14 3.27
CA GLU A 267 -24.64 -11.46 3.79
C GLU A 267 -24.57 -11.51 5.33
N GLN A 268 -23.47 -11.03 5.91
CA GLN A 268 -23.23 -11.12 7.36
C GLN A 268 -24.10 -10.15 8.18
N LEU A 269 -24.58 -9.07 7.58
CA LEU A 269 -25.46 -8.09 8.23
C LEU A 269 -26.94 -8.27 7.89
N ALA A 270 -27.32 -9.25 7.06
CA ALA A 270 -28.72 -9.54 6.74
C ALA A 270 -29.56 -9.80 8.01
N ALA A 271 -29.00 -10.50 9.00
CA ALA A 271 -29.65 -10.76 10.28
C ALA A 271 -29.93 -9.48 11.10
N GLU A 272 -29.18 -8.39 10.90
CA GLU A 272 -29.45 -7.11 11.57
C GLU A 272 -30.69 -6.42 11.00
N VAL A 273 -31.05 -6.70 9.74
CA VAL A 273 -32.31 -6.22 9.15
C VAL A 273 -33.50 -6.96 9.74
N GLU A 274 -33.39 -8.29 9.90
CA GLU A 274 -34.45 -9.11 10.51
C GLU A 274 -34.72 -8.74 11.97
N ARG A 275 -33.67 -8.37 12.72
CA ARG A 275 -33.76 -7.89 14.11
C ARG A 275 -34.25 -6.44 14.23
N GLY A 276 -34.43 -5.73 13.11
CA GLY A 276 -34.83 -4.32 13.09
C GLY A 276 -33.72 -3.33 13.43
N GLY A 277 -32.46 -3.78 13.53
CA GLY A 277 -31.29 -2.93 13.80
C GLY A 277 -30.83 -2.10 12.58
N LEU A 278 -31.11 -2.59 11.37
CA LEU A 278 -30.84 -1.90 10.11
C LEU A 278 -32.05 -1.92 9.17
N THR A 279 -32.21 -0.87 8.36
CA THR A 279 -33.11 -0.92 7.20
C THR A 279 -32.42 -1.61 6.01
N ARG A 280 -33.21 -2.11 5.05
CA ARG A 280 -32.67 -2.66 3.79
C ARG A 280 -31.87 -1.61 3.00
N GLU A 281 -32.27 -0.34 3.06
CA GLU A 281 -31.54 0.76 2.42
C GLU A 281 -30.19 1.01 3.10
N GLU A 282 -30.16 1.01 4.44
CA GLU A 282 -28.92 1.12 5.21
C GLU A 282 -27.97 -0.04 4.89
N LEU A 283 -28.48 -1.27 4.78
CA LEU A 283 -27.68 -2.44 4.41
C LEU A 283 -27.05 -2.27 3.01
N VAL A 284 -27.83 -1.88 2.00
CA VAL A 284 -27.31 -1.64 0.63
C VAL A 284 -26.27 -0.53 0.62
N ALA A 285 -26.50 0.54 1.41
CA ALA A 285 -25.55 1.62 1.54
C ALA A 285 -24.23 1.17 2.20
N LEU A 286 -24.30 0.31 3.22
CA LEU A 286 -23.13 -0.25 3.91
C LEU A 286 -22.38 -1.30 3.08
N ALA A 287 -23.08 -2.02 2.19
CA ALA A 287 -22.51 -3.06 1.34
C ALA A 287 -21.84 -2.52 0.06
N THR A 288 -21.92 -1.22 -0.23
CA THR A 288 -21.37 -0.64 -1.46
C THR A 288 -20.49 0.59 -1.17
N LEU A 289 -19.40 0.75 -1.93
CA LEU A 289 -18.55 1.94 -1.80
C LEU A 289 -19.30 3.24 -2.08
N SER A 290 -20.11 3.25 -3.14
CA SER A 290 -20.89 4.42 -3.54
C SER A 290 -21.95 4.78 -2.49
N GLY A 291 -22.56 3.78 -1.86
CA GLY A 291 -23.47 3.95 -0.73
C GLY A 291 -22.76 4.58 0.47
N ARG A 292 -21.65 3.98 0.94
CA ARG A 292 -20.83 4.51 2.04
C ARG A 292 -20.41 5.96 1.80
N LEU A 293 -19.89 6.26 0.60
CA LEU A 293 -19.50 7.61 0.21
C LEU A 293 -20.68 8.58 0.28
N ARG A 294 -21.84 8.22 -0.30
CA ARG A 294 -23.04 9.06 -0.29
C ARG A 294 -23.52 9.36 1.12
N THR A 295 -23.55 8.35 1.99
CA THR A 295 -23.93 8.51 3.39
C THR A 295 -22.97 9.42 4.14
N SER A 296 -21.65 9.26 3.96
CA SER A 296 -20.66 10.15 4.57
C SER A 296 -20.77 11.59 4.07
N TRP A 297 -21.01 11.80 2.77
CA TRP A 297 -21.18 13.13 2.18
C TRP A 297 -22.50 13.80 2.62
N ALA A 298 -23.59 13.04 2.72
CA ALA A 298 -24.86 13.55 3.25
C ALA A 298 -24.70 13.98 4.71
N ALA A 299 -24.07 13.15 5.55
CA ALA A 299 -23.81 13.46 6.94
C ALA A 299 -22.86 14.67 7.10
N LEU A 300 -21.88 14.83 6.21
CA LEU A 300 -21.02 16.02 6.18
C LEU A 300 -21.82 17.30 5.88
N ARG A 301 -22.79 17.24 4.96
CA ARG A 301 -23.62 18.39 4.60
C ARG A 301 -24.63 18.75 5.69
N GLN A 302 -25.13 17.76 6.43
CA GLN A 302 -26.12 17.95 7.49
C GLN A 302 -25.48 18.39 8.81
N ASP A 303 -24.49 17.65 9.31
CA ASP A 303 -23.92 17.83 10.66
C ASP A 303 -22.43 18.20 10.65
N GLY A 304 -21.89 18.61 9.50
CA GLY A 304 -20.49 18.97 9.34
C GLY A 304 -19.53 17.81 9.61
N VAL A 305 -18.33 18.15 10.08
CA VAL A 305 -17.25 17.17 10.35
C VAL A 305 -17.67 16.11 11.38
N ARG A 306 -18.55 16.46 12.33
CA ARG A 306 -19.07 15.53 13.33
C ARG A 306 -19.94 14.45 12.69
N GLY A 307 -20.86 14.84 11.80
CA GLY A 307 -21.67 13.87 11.04
C GLY A 307 -20.83 12.96 10.16
N TRP A 308 -19.86 13.53 9.45
CA TRP A 308 -18.94 12.74 8.63
C TRP A 308 -18.16 11.70 9.45
N SER A 309 -17.65 12.10 10.62
CA SER A 309 -16.93 11.21 11.53
C SER A 309 -17.84 10.10 12.06
N ALA A 310 -19.05 10.44 12.52
CA ALA A 310 -20.03 9.48 13.01
C ALA A 310 -20.45 8.48 11.92
N ALA A 311 -20.69 8.95 10.69
CA ALA A 311 -20.99 8.08 9.55
C ALA A 311 -19.84 7.12 9.24
N ARG A 312 -18.58 7.58 9.30
CA ARG A 312 -17.41 6.70 9.12
C ARG A 312 -17.26 5.68 10.25
N GLN A 313 -17.46 6.07 11.51
CA GLN A 313 -17.41 5.14 12.64
C GLN A 313 -18.47 4.04 12.51
N ARG A 314 -19.71 4.40 12.14
CA ARG A 314 -20.79 3.43 11.89
C ARG A 314 -20.45 2.47 10.74
N GLN A 315 -19.89 3.00 9.65
CA GLN A 315 -19.44 2.19 8.51
C GLN A 315 -18.29 1.24 8.87
N GLN A 316 -17.37 1.68 9.73
CA GLN A 316 -16.28 0.85 10.24
C GLN A 316 -16.83 -0.25 11.14
N ALA A 317 -17.69 0.08 12.11
CA ALA A 317 -18.33 -0.92 12.98
C ALA A 317 -19.13 -1.98 12.19
N ALA A 318 -19.80 -1.57 11.11
CA ALA A 318 -20.49 -2.50 10.21
C ALA A 318 -19.52 -3.45 9.49
N GLY A 319 -18.38 -2.95 9.02
CA GLY A 319 -17.33 -3.77 8.41
C GLY A 319 -16.74 -4.75 9.41
N GLU A 320 -16.28 -4.25 10.56
CA GLU A 320 -15.71 -5.04 11.66
C GLU A 320 -16.65 -6.16 12.11
N LEU A 321 -17.95 -5.87 12.29
CA LEU A 321 -18.94 -6.87 12.62
C LEU A 321 -19.09 -7.95 11.54
N ALA A 322 -19.14 -7.55 10.28
CA ALA A 322 -19.27 -8.47 9.16
C ALA A 322 -18.05 -9.40 9.04
N PHE A 323 -16.83 -8.85 9.09
CA PHE A 323 -15.60 -9.63 9.00
C PHE A 323 -15.36 -10.48 10.24
N LEU A 324 -15.74 -10.00 11.43
CA LEU A 324 -15.71 -10.81 12.66
C LEU A 324 -16.58 -12.07 12.54
N ARG A 325 -17.76 -11.97 11.90
CA ARG A 325 -18.66 -13.11 11.67
C ARG A 325 -18.16 -14.03 10.56
N ALA A 326 -17.67 -13.46 9.46
CA ALA A 326 -17.20 -14.24 8.31
C ALA A 326 -15.90 -15.00 8.62
N ARG A 327 -14.99 -14.41 9.40
CA ARG A 327 -13.67 -14.97 9.69
C ARG A 327 -13.62 -15.44 11.16
N ARG A 328 -13.98 -16.70 11.42
CA ARG A 328 -13.67 -17.33 12.71
C ARG A 328 -12.15 -17.45 12.86
N ARG A 329 -11.55 -16.58 13.68
CA ARG A 329 -10.11 -16.56 13.92
C ARG A 329 -9.70 -17.70 14.88
N PRO A 330 -8.80 -18.61 14.48
CA PRO A 330 -8.28 -19.64 15.38
C PRO A 330 -7.58 -19.00 16.59
N GLY A 331 -7.89 -19.47 17.81
CA GLY A 331 -7.23 -19.04 19.04
C GLY A 331 -7.86 -17.84 19.77
N ILE A 332 -8.93 -17.25 19.23
CA ILE A 332 -9.77 -16.29 19.98
C ILE A 332 -10.92 -17.06 20.65
N SER A 333 -11.15 -16.84 21.95
CA SER A 333 -12.25 -17.50 22.65
C SER A 333 -13.61 -16.96 22.20
N ASP A 334 -14.62 -17.83 22.15
CA ASP A 334 -16.00 -17.46 21.78
C ASP A 334 -16.54 -16.32 22.65
N ALA A 335 -16.13 -16.25 23.92
CA ALA A 335 -16.51 -15.16 24.83
C ALA A 335 -15.99 -13.79 24.37
N VAL A 336 -14.76 -13.72 23.86
CA VAL A 336 -14.17 -12.48 23.32
C VAL A 336 -14.85 -12.09 22.01
N VAL A 337 -15.12 -13.06 21.13
CA VAL A 337 -15.87 -12.82 19.88
C VAL A 337 -17.26 -12.26 20.19
N ALA A 338 -18.00 -12.90 21.11
CA ALA A 338 -19.34 -12.45 21.51
C ALA A 338 -19.33 -11.06 22.17
N ALA A 339 -18.28 -10.72 22.93
CA ALA A 339 -18.13 -9.38 23.51
C ALA A 339 -17.94 -8.30 22.43
N ARG A 340 -17.05 -8.55 21.46
CA ARG A 340 -16.82 -7.64 20.33
C ARG A 340 -18.05 -7.50 19.43
N GLU A 341 -18.74 -8.60 19.17
CA GLU A 341 -19.98 -8.58 18.40
C GLU A 341 -21.02 -7.65 19.04
N ARG A 342 -21.24 -7.76 20.36
CA ARG A 342 -22.14 -6.85 21.09
C ARG A 342 -21.69 -5.39 21.01
N GLU A 343 -20.39 -5.15 21.11
CA GLU A 343 -19.83 -3.79 21.00
C GLU A 343 -20.12 -3.18 19.62
N TYR A 344 -19.80 -3.88 18.54
CA TYR A 344 -20.03 -3.37 17.18
C TYR A 344 -21.53 -3.25 16.86
N GLN A 345 -22.36 -4.16 17.36
CA GLN A 345 -23.82 -4.04 17.26
C GLN A 345 -24.33 -2.78 17.97
N ALA A 346 -23.82 -2.46 19.17
CA ALA A 346 -24.20 -1.24 19.88
C ALA A 346 -23.78 0.02 19.13
N GLN A 347 -22.57 0.04 18.57
CA GLN A 347 -22.09 1.15 17.73
C GLN A 347 -22.94 1.30 16.46
N LEU A 348 -23.31 0.19 15.82
CA LEU A 348 -24.18 0.17 14.65
C LEU A 348 -25.61 0.63 14.99
N ALA A 349 -26.13 0.31 16.17
CA ALA A 349 -27.44 0.74 16.63
C ALA A 349 -27.48 2.24 16.99
N SER A 350 -26.35 2.84 17.36
CA SER A 350 -26.28 4.28 17.62
C SER A 350 -26.57 5.08 16.34
N ARG A 351 -27.80 5.56 16.19
CA ARG A 351 -28.17 6.54 15.17
C ARG A 351 -27.68 7.91 15.65
N PRO A 352 -27.02 8.72 14.80
CA PRO A 352 -26.87 10.14 15.09
C PRO A 352 -28.27 10.68 15.37
N ALA A 353 -28.48 11.35 16.52
CA ALA A 353 -29.75 11.98 16.81
C ALA A 353 -30.05 12.97 15.68
N ALA A 354 -31.12 12.73 14.93
CA ALA A 354 -31.63 13.70 13.97
C ALA A 354 -31.95 14.97 14.76
N ARG A 355 -31.27 16.07 14.44
CA ARG A 355 -31.59 17.40 14.96
C ARG A 355 -32.52 18.12 14.01
#